data_AF-A0A6N2VDR8-F1
#
_entry.id   AF-A0A6N2VDR8-F1
#
_cell.length_a   1.000
_cell.length_b   1.000
_cell.length_c   1.000
_cell.angle_alpha   90.00
_cell.angle_beta   90.00
_cell.angle_gamma   90.00
#
_symmetry.space_group_name_H-M   'P 1'
#
loop_
_entity.id
_entity.type
_entity.pdbx_description
1 polymer ?
#
loop_
_entity_poly.entity_id
_entity_poly.type
_entity_poly.pdbx_seq_one_letter_code
_entity_poly.pdbx_strand_id
1 'polypeptide(L)'
;MEIPELAINKESENLYHIYLFFIEEKWWCFGHSAHYLSMIYPQLETVNAKSEGSAGSIPCICVPEYCLLNLSDCYDTLVSDACIQVSPPPAFYSYRKEYDNWCAQLTVC
;
A
#
# COMPACT_ATOMS: atom_id res chain seq x y z
N MET A 1 1.22 14.57 5.75
CA MET A 1 2.05 13.38 5.55
C MET A 1 2.81 13.52 4.25
N GLU A 2 4.12 13.45 4.37
CA GLU A 2 5.04 13.36 3.25
C GLU A 2 5.28 11.89 2.91
N ILE A 3 5.26 11.54 1.62
CA ILE A 3 5.49 10.17 1.18
C ILE A 3 7.01 9.96 1.08
N PRO A 4 7.58 8.93 1.73
CA PRO A 4 9.01 8.65 1.62
C PRO A 4 9.42 8.37 0.17
N GLU A 5 10.55 8.92 -0.27
CA GLU A 5 11.11 8.63 -1.61
C GLU A 5 11.29 7.14 -1.85
N LEU A 6 11.69 6.39 -0.81
CA LEU A 6 11.79 4.94 -0.86
C LEU A 6 10.46 4.25 -1.15
N ALA A 7 9.34 4.78 -0.63
CA ALA A 7 8.02 4.23 -0.92
C ALA A 7 7.66 4.45 -2.39
N ILE A 8 7.95 5.64 -2.94
CA ILE A 8 7.74 5.94 -4.37
C ILE A 8 8.56 4.99 -5.24
N ASN A 9 9.85 4.82 -4.93
CA ASN A 9 10.75 3.95 -5.67
C ASN A 9 10.36 2.47 -5.58
N LYS A 10 9.88 2.02 -4.41
CA LYS A 10 9.38 0.65 -4.26
C LYS A 10 8.10 0.43 -5.05
N GLU A 11 7.14 1.36 -4.98
CA GLU A 11 5.84 1.23 -5.66
C GLU A 11 5.93 1.35 -7.18
N SER A 12 6.90 2.09 -7.74
CA SER A 12 7.06 2.22 -9.18
C SER A 12 7.39 0.90 -9.88
N GLU A 13 8.13 0.02 -9.20
CA GLU A 13 8.50 -1.32 -9.67
C GLU A 13 7.75 -2.45 -8.94
N ASN A 14 6.89 -2.11 -7.96
CA ASN A 14 6.22 -3.10 -7.13
C ASN A 14 5.23 -3.92 -7.96
N LEU A 15 5.54 -5.19 -8.18
CA LEU A 15 4.65 -6.10 -8.90
C LEU A 15 3.73 -6.89 -7.97
N TYR A 16 4.23 -7.35 -6.82
CA TYR A 16 3.65 -8.50 -6.13
C TYR A 16 3.63 -8.37 -4.61
N HIS A 17 4.19 -7.31 -4.04
CA HIS A 17 4.38 -7.22 -2.59
C HIS A 17 3.51 -6.12 -2.00
N ILE A 18 3.21 -6.26 -0.72
CA ILE A 18 2.63 -5.18 0.09
C ILE A 18 3.76 -4.64 0.96
N TYR A 19 4.10 -3.37 0.75
CA TYR A 19 5.06 -2.64 1.55
C TYR A 19 4.34 -1.78 2.59
N LEU A 20 4.71 -1.96 3.85
CA LEU A 20 4.21 -1.22 5.00
C LEU A 20 5.34 -0.36 5.57
N PHE A 21 5.10 0.95 5.66
CA PHE A 21 6.05 1.92 6.18
C PHE A 21 5.55 2.50 7.49
N PHE A 22 6.44 2.65 8.46
CA PHE A 22 6.13 3.30 9.72
C PHE A 22 6.49 4.78 9.64
N ILE A 23 5.47 5.65 9.61
CA ILE A 23 5.60 7.09 9.40
C ILE A 23 4.67 7.81 10.37
N GLU A 24 5.17 8.83 11.08
CA GLU A 24 4.37 9.62 12.04
C GLU A 24 3.61 8.73 13.04
N GLU A 25 4.29 7.74 13.63
CA GLU A 25 3.75 6.77 14.60
C GLU A 25 2.64 5.85 14.07
N LYS A 26 2.44 5.81 12.75
CA LYS A 26 1.40 5.01 12.09
C LYS A 26 1.97 4.17 10.96
N TRP A 27 1.28 3.09 10.64
CA TRP A 27 1.62 2.24 9.51
C TRP A 27 0.87 2.67 8.26
N TRP A 28 1.58 2.72 7.14
CA TRP A 28 1.05 3.18 5.86
C TRP A 28 1.42 2.24 4.73
N CYS A 29 0.44 1.99 3.87
CA CYS A 29 0.64 1.43 2.54
C CYS A 29 0.40 2.51 1.49
N PHE A 30 1.10 2.43 0.37
CA PHE A 30 1.00 3.37 -0.74
C PHE A 30 0.77 2.64 -2.06
N GLY A 31 0.16 3.30 -3.03
CA GLY A 31 0.09 2.85 -4.42
C GLY A 31 -0.46 1.44 -4.59
N HIS A 32 0.30 0.56 -5.26
CA HIS A 32 -0.11 -0.81 -5.50
C HIS A 32 -0.26 -1.60 -4.20
N SER A 33 0.60 -1.37 -3.20
CA SER A 33 0.46 -1.97 -1.87
C SER A 33 -0.88 -1.60 -1.22
N ALA A 34 -1.29 -0.34 -1.33
CA ALA A 34 -2.59 0.11 -0.81
C ALA A 34 -3.76 -0.54 -1.56
N HIS A 35 -3.65 -0.72 -2.87
CA HIS A 35 -4.65 -1.44 -3.66
C HIS A 35 -4.78 -2.91 -3.26
N TYR A 36 -3.66 -3.62 -3.08
CA TYR A 36 -3.69 -5.00 -2.58
C TYR A 36 -4.33 -5.08 -1.20
N LEU A 37 -4.00 -4.13 -0.32
CA LEU A 37 -4.56 -4.08 1.02
C LEU A 37 -6.06 -3.77 1.02
N SER A 38 -6.55 -2.92 0.12
CA SER A 38 -8.00 -2.61 0.02
C SER A 38 -8.81 -3.83 -0.43
N MET A 39 -8.22 -4.77 -1.17
CA MET A 39 -8.89 -6.03 -1.51
C MET A 39 -8.93 -7.01 -0.34
N ILE A 40 -7.90 -7.02 0.52
CA ILE A 40 -7.86 -7.86 1.72
C ILE A 40 -8.76 -7.29 2.83
N TYR A 41 -8.76 -5.97 2.97
CA TYR A 41 -9.50 -5.23 3.98
C TYR A 41 -10.32 -4.09 3.33
N PRO A 42 -11.44 -4.40 2.66
CA PRO A 42 -12.25 -3.41 1.95
C PRO A 42 -12.88 -2.34 2.85
N GLN A 43 -12.89 -2.56 4.16
CA GLN A 43 -13.35 -1.60 5.16
C GLN A 43 -12.33 -0.48 5.46
N LEU A 44 -11.08 -0.60 5.03
CA LEU A 44 -10.06 0.42 5.29
C LEU A 44 -10.25 1.63 4.38
N GLU A 45 -10.21 2.82 4.99
CA GLU A 45 -10.33 4.07 4.26
C GLU A 45 -9.06 4.34 3.44
N THR A 46 -9.25 4.67 2.16
CA THR A 46 -8.18 5.08 1.27
C THR A 46 -8.14 6.60 1.18
N VAL A 47 -6.97 7.17 1.40
CA VAL A 47 -6.71 8.61 1.37
C VAL A 47 -5.71 8.90 0.26
N ASN A 48 -5.81 10.07 -0.38
CA ASN A 48 -4.83 10.49 -1.38
C ASN A 48 -3.73 11.33 -0.71
N ALA A 49 -2.52 10.79 -0.61
CA ALA A 49 -1.36 11.51 -0.13
C ALA A 49 -0.71 12.32 -1.27
N LYS A 50 -0.25 13.54 -0.97
CA LYS A 50 0.45 14.39 -1.93
C LYS A 50 1.95 14.14 -1.84
N SER A 51 2.60 13.92 -2.98
CA SER A 51 4.07 13.91 -3.10
C SER A 51 4.55 15.31 -3.50
N GLU A 52 5.59 15.84 -2.84
CA GLU A 52 6.10 17.20 -3.13
C GLU A 52 7.05 17.28 -4.35
N GLY A 53 7.33 16.18 -5.06
CA GLY A 53 8.38 16.13 -6.08
C GLY A 53 7.96 15.99 -7.54
N SER A 54 6.87 15.29 -7.86
CA SER A 54 6.37 15.17 -9.24
C SER A 54 4.95 14.62 -9.31
N ALA A 55 4.21 15.12 -10.30
CA ALA A 55 2.84 14.85 -10.72
C ALA A 55 2.12 13.59 -10.17
N GLY A 56 1.40 13.74 -9.06
CA GLY A 56 0.31 12.84 -8.72
C GLY A 56 0.09 12.69 -7.22
N SER A 57 -1.18 12.68 -6.80
CA SER A 57 -1.54 12.07 -5.53
C SER A 57 -1.36 10.57 -5.62
N ILE A 58 -0.74 9.95 -4.62
CA ILE A 58 -0.71 8.48 -4.51
C ILE A 58 -1.80 8.06 -3.51
N PRO A 59 -2.62 7.04 -3.84
CA PRO A 59 -3.49 6.44 -2.86
C PRO A 59 -2.67 5.84 -1.72
N CYS A 60 -3.11 6.04 -0.49
CA CYS A 60 -2.52 5.47 0.70
C CYS A 60 -3.59 4.99 1.68
N ILE A 61 -3.24 4.00 2.49
CA ILE A 61 -4.12 3.45 3.53
C ILE A 61 -3.37 3.48 4.85
N CYS A 62 -4.02 4.02 5.89
CA CYS A 62 -3.55 3.88 7.26
C CYS A 62 -3.86 2.47 7.73
N VAL A 63 -2.85 1.73 8.15
CA VAL A 63 -2.97 0.33 8.52
C VAL A 63 -3.03 0.21 10.05
N PRO A 64 -4.16 -0.26 10.62
CA PRO A 64 -4.26 -0.52 12.04
C PRO A 64 -3.37 -1.71 12.46
N GLU A 65 -2.94 -1.74 13.72
CA GLU A 65 -2.06 -2.81 14.22
C GLU A 65 -2.68 -4.21 14.10
N TYR A 66 -4.00 -4.34 14.26
CA TYR A 66 -4.68 -5.64 14.11
C TYR A 66 -4.55 -6.21 12.68
N CYS A 67 -4.47 -5.34 11.67
CA CYS A 67 -4.24 -5.78 10.29
C CYS A 67 -2.81 -6.33 10.13
N LEU A 68 -1.83 -5.75 10.82
CA LEU A 68 -0.43 -6.19 10.76
C LEU A 68 -0.28 -7.61 11.31
N LEU A 69 -0.87 -7.87 12.49
CA LEU A 69 -0.86 -9.20 13.11
C LEU A 69 -1.49 -10.24 12.19
N ASN A 70 -2.65 -9.92 11.61
CA ASN A 70 -3.31 -10.81 10.67
C ASN A 70 -2.47 -11.04 9.40
N LEU A 71 -1.77 -10.02 8.89
CA LEU A 71 -0.90 -10.16 7.73
C LEU A 71 0.30 -11.06 8.03
N SER A 72 0.91 -10.94 9.21
CA SER A 72 2.02 -11.81 9.63
C SER A 72 1.60 -13.25 9.88
N ASP A 73 0.37 -13.46 10.35
CA ASP A 73 -0.15 -14.81 10.59
C ASP A 73 -0.57 -15.52 9.30
N CYS A 74 -1.07 -14.77 8.30
CA CYS A 74 -1.61 -15.34 7.06
C CYS A 74 -0.59 -15.45 5.93
N TYR A 75 0.45 -14.61 5.92
CA TYR A 75 1.33 -14.43 4.77
C TYR A 75 2.79 -14.36 5.16
N ASP A 76 3.66 -14.70 4.20
CA ASP A 76 5.10 -14.58 4.40
C ASP A 76 5.50 -13.11 4.51
N THR A 77 6.10 -12.76 5.65
CA THR A 77 6.56 -11.39 5.95
C THR A 77 8.07 -11.32 6.09
N LEU A 78 8.66 -10.32 5.45
CA LEU A 78 10.06 -9.93 5.63
C LEU A 78 10.10 -8.56 6.29
N VAL A 79 10.84 -8.46 7.39
CA VAL A 79 11.00 -7.21 8.14
C VAL A 79 12.40 -6.67 7.87
N SER A 80 12.47 -5.38 7.52
CA SER A 80 13.73 -4.65 7.36
C SER A 80 13.66 -3.35 8.15
N ASP A 81 14.81 -2.69 8.32
CA ASP A 81 14.90 -1.38 8.96
C ASP A 81 14.07 -0.30 8.25
N ALA A 82 13.75 -0.50 6.96
CA ALA A 82 13.07 0.48 6.12
C ALA A 82 11.57 0.25 5.96
N CYS A 83 11.13 -1.02 5.87
CA CYS A 83 9.73 -1.38 5.71
C CYS A 83 9.48 -2.85 6.05
N ILE A 84 8.22 -3.18 6.32
CA ILE A 84 7.73 -4.57 6.30
C ILE A 84 7.25 -4.88 4.90
N GLN A 85 7.69 -6.02 4.36
CA GLN A 85 7.26 -6.55 3.08
C GLN A 85 6.42 -7.80 3.33
N VAL A 86 5.21 -7.84 2.77
CA VAL A 86 4.32 -8.99 2.83
C VAL A 86 4.15 -9.55 1.42
N SER A 87 4.17 -10.87 1.29
CA SER A 87 3.91 -11.56 0.03
C SER A 87 2.45 -12.02 -0.01
N PRO A 88 1.52 -11.24 -0.62
CA PRO A 88 0.14 -11.67 -0.77
C PRO A 88 0.02 -12.91 -1.68
N PRO A 89 -1.09 -13.65 -1.58
CA PRO A 89 -1.32 -14.85 -2.37
C PRO A 89 -1.21 -14.57 -3.88
N PRO A 90 -0.73 -15.53 -4.69
CA PRO A 90 -0.60 -15.33 -6.14
C PRO A 90 -1.89 -14.94 -6.86
N ALA A 91 -3.05 -15.27 -6.28
CA ALA A 91 -4.36 -14.85 -6.77
C ALA A 91 -4.51 -13.33 -6.85
N PHE A 92 -3.83 -12.56 -6.00
CA PHE A 92 -3.90 -11.09 -6.01
C PHE A 92 -3.11 -10.46 -7.16
N TYR A 93 -2.19 -11.19 -7.81
CA TYR A 93 -1.33 -10.62 -8.84
C TYR A 93 -2.08 -10.26 -10.13
N SER A 94 -3.19 -10.94 -10.42
CA SER A 94 -4.05 -10.61 -11.57
C SER A 94 -4.72 -9.24 -11.45
N TYR A 95 -4.89 -8.77 -10.22
CA TYR A 95 -5.57 -7.51 -9.91
C TYR A 95 -4.69 -6.27 -10.12
N ARG A 96 -3.40 -6.44 -10.44
CA ARG A 96 -2.54 -5.31 -10.85
C ARG A 96 -3.19 -4.47 -11.96
N LYS A 97 -3.84 -5.12 -12.92
CA LYS A 97 -4.50 -4.46 -14.07
C LYS A 97 -5.68 -3.59 -13.64
N GLU A 98 -6.21 -3.80 -12.44
CA GLU A 98 -7.34 -3.06 -11.90
C GLU A 98 -6.90 -1.82 -11.13
N TYR A 99 -5.60 -1.64 -10.87
CA TYR A 99 -5.06 -0.51 -10.12
C TYR A 99 -5.43 0.84 -10.73
N ASP A 100 -5.29 1.00 -12.04
CA ASP A 100 -5.61 2.27 -12.71
C ASP A 100 -7.10 2.60 -12.60
N ASN A 101 -7.96 1.58 -12.71
CA ASN A 101 -9.40 1.73 -12.52
C ASN A 101 -9.74 2.08 -11.07
N TRP A 102 -9.08 1.46 -10.10
CA TRP A 102 -9.24 1.76 -8.68
C TRP A 102 -8.81 3.20 -8.36
N CYS A 103 -7.67 3.65 -8.88
CA CYS A 103 -7.22 5.04 -8.76
C CYS A 103 -8.23 6.03 -9.36
N ALA A 104 -8.81 5.70 -10.52
CA ALA A 104 -9.82 6.54 -11.15
C ALA A 104 -11.06 6.70 -10.28
N GLN A 105 -11.54 5.63 -9.63
CA GLN A 105 -12.68 5.68 -8.71
C GLN A 105 -12.43 6.59 -7.50
N LEU A 106 -11.20 6.65 -7.00
CA LEU A 106 -10.80 7.51 -5.88
C LEU A 106 -10.70 8.99 -6.25
N THR A 107 -10.70 9.31 -7.55
CA THR A 107 -10.57 10.69 -8.06
C THR A 107 -11.93 11.31 -8.40
N VAL A 108 -13.01 10.52 -8.50
CA VAL A 108 -14.37 11.00 -8.76
C VAL A 108 -15.06 11.32 -7.42
N CYS A 109 -14.75 12.49 -6.88
CA CYS A 109 -15.50 13.14 -5.79
C CYS A 109 -15.83 14.58 -6.20
#